data_AF-A0A9K3DKK2-F1
#
_entry.id   AF-A0A9K3DKK2-F1
#
_cell.length_a   1.000
_cell.length_b   1.000
_cell.length_c   1.000
_cell.angle_alpha   90.00
_cell.angle_beta   90.00
_cell.angle_gamma   90.00
#
_symmetry.space_group_name_H-M   'P 1'
#
loop_
_entity.id
_entity.type
_entity.pdbx_description
1 polymer ?
#
loop_
_entity_poly.entity_id
_entity_poly.type
_entity_poly.pdbx_seq_one_letter_code
_entity_poly.pdbx_strand_id
1 'polypeptide(L)'
;MPHGCSYKEFWSCKPIEFSGNEGPIAALRWIEKTEAVLKISKCAEKDKIMFASNLFKNAALEWWNTILQSRGSDRVYNMEWEEFKNMVERKFCPPNEKEQIANKFLNLRMTGVDSKGYTTTFFEYARIVPTLASPGPVLISRYI
;
A
#
# COMPACT_ATOMS: atom_id res chain seq x y z
N MET A 1 11.25 7.35 -28.67
CA MET A 1 10.61 7.52 -27.35
C MET A 1 11.38 6.68 -26.36
N PRO A 2 11.58 7.08 -25.09
CA PRO A 2 12.21 6.18 -24.12
C PRO A 2 11.32 4.95 -24.02
N HIS A 3 11.86 3.78 -24.36
CA HIS A 3 11.20 2.52 -24.09
C HIS A 3 11.10 2.39 -22.57
N GLY A 4 9.89 2.19 -22.04
CA GLY A 4 9.71 1.90 -20.62
C GLY A 4 10.43 0.61 -20.23
N CYS A 5 10.56 0.38 -18.92
CA CYS A 5 11.10 -0.86 -18.38
C CYS A 5 10.42 -2.10 -19.01
N SER A 6 11.20 -3.14 -19.30
CA SER A 6 10.67 -4.46 -19.60
C SER A 6 10.21 -5.16 -18.32
N TYR A 7 9.34 -6.17 -18.44
CA TYR A 7 8.93 -7.00 -17.31
C TYR A 7 10.14 -7.69 -16.62
N LYS A 8 11.18 -8.04 -17.38
CA LYS A 8 12.41 -8.63 -16.84
C LYS A 8 13.20 -7.63 -15.97
N GLU A 9 13.28 -6.37 -16.37
CA GLU A 9 13.94 -5.30 -15.60
C GLU A 9 13.13 -4.91 -14.36
N PHE A 10 11.80 -4.96 -14.47
CA PHE A 10 10.92 -4.83 -13.31
C PHE A 10 11.21 -5.92 -12.27
N TRP A 11 11.25 -7.19 -12.69
CA TRP A 11 11.53 -8.31 -11.79
C TRP A 11 12.97 -8.36 -11.25
N SER A 12 13.94 -7.84 -11.99
CA SER A 12 15.33 -7.77 -11.51
C SER A 12 15.46 -6.85 -10.28
N CYS A 13 14.54 -5.89 -10.12
CA CYS A 13 14.43 -5.04 -8.95
C CYS A 13 13.78 -5.73 -7.73
N LYS A 14 13.42 -7.02 -7.85
CA LYS A 14 12.83 -7.86 -6.80
C LYS A 14 11.58 -7.22 -6.17
N PRO A 15 10.53 -6.99 -6.97
CA PRO A 15 9.26 -6.50 -6.44
C PRO A 15 8.71 -7.49 -5.41
N ILE A 16 7.94 -6.96 -4.46
CA ILE A 16 7.31 -7.78 -3.43
C ILE A 16 5.93 -8.23 -3.85
N GLU A 17 5.61 -9.48 -3.58
CA GLU A 17 4.31 -10.05 -3.84
C GLU A 17 3.34 -9.75 -2.69
N PHE A 18 2.03 -9.84 -2.94
CA PHE A 18 0.98 -9.56 -1.95
C PHE A 18 -0.14 -10.58 -2.01
N SER A 19 -0.40 -11.25 -0.89
CA SER A 19 -1.40 -12.33 -0.81
C SER A 19 -2.81 -11.83 -0.51
N GLY A 20 -2.96 -10.62 0.04
CA GLY A 20 -4.24 -10.00 0.35
C GLY A 20 -4.79 -10.30 1.74
N ASN A 21 -4.05 -11.00 2.60
CA ASN A 21 -4.47 -11.41 3.94
C ASN A 21 -3.57 -10.87 5.07
N GLU A 22 -2.56 -10.09 4.72
CA GLU A 22 -1.54 -9.57 5.64
C GLU A 22 -1.99 -8.27 6.36
N GLY A 23 -3.19 -7.76 6.04
CA GLY A 23 -3.80 -6.59 6.67
C GLY A 23 -3.46 -5.23 6.01
N PRO A 24 -4.05 -4.14 6.53
CA PRO A 24 -4.00 -2.81 5.90
C PRO A 24 -2.59 -2.21 5.83
N ILE A 25 -1.76 -2.43 6.85
CA ILE A 25 -0.37 -1.94 6.88
C ILE A 25 0.44 -2.60 5.76
N ALA A 26 0.25 -3.91 5.56
CA ALA A 26 0.94 -4.65 4.52
C ALA A 26 0.50 -4.21 3.12
N ALA A 27 -0.80 -3.96 2.91
CA ALA A 27 -1.32 -3.44 1.65
C ALA A 27 -0.68 -2.08 1.29
N LEU A 28 -0.64 -1.13 2.23
CA LEU A 28 -0.02 0.18 1.99
C LEU A 28 1.49 0.05 1.74
N ARG A 29 2.19 -0.78 2.51
CA ARG A 29 3.62 -1.07 2.28
C ARG A 29 3.87 -1.70 0.91
N TRP A 30 2.95 -2.55 0.46
CA TRP A 30 3.03 -3.16 -0.86
C TRP A 30 2.88 -2.13 -1.97
N ILE A 31 1.93 -1.20 -1.86
CA ILE A 31 1.77 -0.07 -2.78
C ILE A 31 3.06 0.77 -2.81
N GLU A 32 3.54 1.23 -1.65
CA GLU A 32 4.74 2.07 -1.52
C GLU A 32 5.97 1.42 -2.19
N LYS A 33 6.20 0.13 -1.91
CA LYS A 33 7.33 -0.60 -2.50
C LYS A 33 7.17 -0.83 -3.99
N THR A 34 5.96 -1.14 -4.46
CA THR A 34 5.68 -1.33 -5.88
C THR A 34 5.88 -0.02 -6.65
N GLU A 35 5.42 1.11 -6.12
CA GLU A 35 5.66 2.44 -6.69
C GLU A 35 7.16 2.76 -6.78
N ALA A 36 7.92 2.45 -5.73
CA ALA A 36 9.37 2.65 -5.73
C ALA A 36 10.04 1.82 -6.84
N VAL A 37 9.67 0.55 -6.99
CA VAL A 37 10.21 -0.33 -8.03
C VAL A 37 9.84 0.19 -9.42
N LEU A 38 8.57 0.51 -9.68
CA LEU A 38 8.11 1.06 -10.96
C LEU A 38 8.85 2.35 -11.35
N LYS A 39 9.12 3.22 -10.35
CA LYS A 39 9.86 4.46 -10.54
C LYS A 39 11.34 4.22 -10.86
N ILE A 40 12.02 3.36 -10.09
CA ILE A 40 13.45 3.07 -10.26
C ILE A 40 13.72 2.39 -11.60
N SER A 41 12.86 1.45 -11.98
CA SER A 41 12.95 0.74 -13.26
C SER A 41 12.50 1.59 -14.46
N LYS A 42 11.88 2.75 -14.23
CA LYS A 42 11.34 3.66 -15.27
C LYS A 42 10.29 2.98 -16.15
N CYS A 43 9.37 2.24 -15.54
CA CYS A 43 8.27 1.61 -16.27
C CYS A 43 7.34 2.66 -16.88
N ALA A 44 6.86 2.41 -18.09
CA ALA A 44 5.90 3.30 -18.74
C ALA A 44 4.53 3.20 -18.06
N GLU A 45 3.76 4.28 -18.09
CA GLU A 45 2.46 4.38 -17.38
C GLU A 45 1.53 3.21 -17.72
N LYS A 46 1.41 2.89 -19.01
CA LYS A 46 0.58 1.81 -19.55
C LYS A 46 0.95 0.41 -19.03
N ASP A 47 2.19 0.21 -18.59
CA ASP A 47 2.68 -1.11 -18.16
C ASP A 47 2.60 -1.27 -16.63
N LYS A 48 2.45 -0.17 -15.87
CA LYS A 48 2.48 -0.17 -14.41
C LYS A 48 1.45 -1.11 -13.79
N ILE A 49 0.20 -0.99 -14.22
CA ILE A 49 -0.91 -1.77 -13.65
C ILE A 49 -0.72 -3.24 -13.98
N MET A 50 -0.37 -3.56 -15.22
CA MET A 50 -0.11 -4.93 -15.65
C MET A 50 1.02 -5.57 -14.85
N PHE A 51 2.13 -4.85 -14.62
CA PHE A 51 3.26 -5.37 -13.86
C PHE A 51 2.93 -5.51 -12.38
N ALA A 52 2.29 -4.49 -11.78
CA ALA A 52 1.88 -4.52 -10.38
C ALA A 52 0.87 -5.63 -10.09
N SER A 53 -0.15 -5.82 -10.95
CA SER A 53 -1.17 -6.84 -10.73
C SER A 53 -0.62 -8.26 -10.81
N ASN A 54 0.48 -8.48 -11.54
CA ASN A 54 1.17 -9.77 -11.57
C ASN A 54 1.89 -10.11 -10.25
N LEU A 55 1.97 -9.18 -9.29
CA LEU A 55 2.50 -9.42 -7.95
C LEU A 55 1.41 -9.91 -6.97
N PHE A 56 0.14 -9.88 -7.37
CA PHE A 56 -0.93 -10.42 -6.54
C PHE A 56 -0.88 -11.95 -6.47
N LYS A 57 -1.08 -12.47 -5.27
CA LYS A 57 -1.20 -13.90 -4.98
C LYS A 57 -2.48 -14.19 -4.21
N ASN A 58 -2.88 -15.46 -4.17
CA ASN A 58 -3.95 -15.96 -3.31
C ASN A 58 -5.22 -15.08 -3.38
N ALA A 59 -5.72 -14.62 -2.24
CA ALA A 59 -6.93 -13.82 -2.13
C ALA A 59 -6.86 -12.50 -2.93
N ALA A 60 -5.67 -11.88 -3.03
CA ALA A 60 -5.49 -10.69 -3.85
C ALA A 60 -5.62 -10.98 -5.35
N LEU A 61 -5.09 -12.12 -5.80
CA LEU A 61 -5.20 -12.55 -7.20
C LEU A 61 -6.64 -12.91 -7.56
N GLU A 62 -7.35 -13.63 -6.68
CA GLU A 62 -8.77 -13.95 -6.86
C GLU A 62 -9.62 -12.69 -7.01
N TRP A 63 -9.42 -11.72 -6.11
CA TRP A 63 -10.10 -10.43 -6.19
C TRP A 63 -9.79 -9.69 -7.50
N TRP A 64 -8.51 -9.62 -7.91
CA TRP A 64 -8.13 -8.96 -9.14
C TRP A 64 -8.76 -9.61 -10.37
N ASN A 65 -8.82 -10.95 -10.40
CA ASN A 65 -9.49 -11.69 -11.47
C ASN A 65 -11.00 -11.37 -11.55
N THR A 66 -11.68 -11.21 -10.41
CA THR A 66 -13.09 -10.76 -10.40
C THR A 66 -13.24 -9.35 -10.98
N ILE A 67 -12.29 -8.44 -10.73
CA ILE A 67 -12.28 -7.10 -11.31
C ILE A 67 -12.10 -7.18 -12.84
N LEU A 68 -11.14 -7.97 -13.32
CA LEU A 68 -10.92 -8.16 -14.76
C LEU A 68 -12.15 -8.73 -15.47
N GLN A 69 -12.82 -9.72 -14.87
CA GLN A 69 -14.04 -10.33 -15.42
C GLN A 69 -15.22 -9.35 -15.46
N SER A 70 -15.40 -8.53 -14.41
CA SER A 70 -16.55 -7.64 -14.29
C SER A 70 -16.42 -6.34 -15.09
N ARG A 71 -15.20 -5.81 -15.26
CA ARG A 71 -14.95 -4.52 -15.92
C ARG A 71 -14.33 -4.62 -17.31
N GLY A 72 -13.84 -5.81 -17.68
CA GLY A 72 -13.07 -6.05 -18.90
C GLY A 72 -11.59 -5.67 -18.75
N SER A 73 -10.71 -6.53 -19.25
CA SER A 73 -9.24 -6.36 -19.15
C SER A 73 -8.77 -5.04 -19.74
N ASP A 74 -9.27 -4.66 -20.91
CA ASP A 74 -8.79 -3.50 -21.64
C ASP A 74 -9.07 -2.22 -20.88
N ARG A 75 -10.26 -2.09 -20.30
CA ARG A 75 -10.60 -0.94 -19.46
C ARG A 75 -9.76 -0.91 -18.19
N VAL A 76 -9.55 -2.07 -17.57
CA VAL A 76 -8.79 -2.18 -16.31
C VAL A 76 -7.32 -1.82 -16.50
N TYR A 77 -6.66 -2.30 -17.56
CA TYR A 77 -5.25 -2.01 -17.78
C TYR A 77 -4.98 -0.61 -18.34
N ASN A 78 -6.00 0.09 -18.86
CA ASN A 78 -5.90 1.48 -19.31
C ASN A 78 -6.32 2.51 -18.26
N MET A 79 -6.64 2.11 -17.02
CA MET A 79 -6.93 3.07 -15.95
C MET A 79 -5.65 3.78 -15.47
N GLU A 80 -5.82 4.91 -14.79
CA GLU A 80 -4.69 5.63 -14.17
C GLU A 80 -4.15 4.86 -12.96
N TRP A 81 -2.84 4.95 -12.72
CA TRP A 81 -2.20 4.30 -11.57
C TRP A 81 -2.84 4.70 -10.22
N GLU A 82 -3.30 5.95 -10.10
CA GLU A 82 -3.98 6.44 -8.91
C GLU A 82 -5.33 5.75 -8.69
N GLU A 83 -6.07 5.42 -9.76
CA GLU A 83 -7.31 4.65 -9.66
C GLU A 83 -7.03 3.23 -9.16
N PHE A 84 -5.99 2.58 -9.68
CA PHE A 84 -5.56 1.26 -9.24
C PHE A 84 -5.24 1.23 -7.74
N LYS A 85 -4.44 2.19 -7.24
CA LYS A 85 -4.13 2.29 -5.80
C LYS A 85 -5.38 2.45 -4.96
N ASN A 86 -6.30 3.34 -5.37
CA ASN A 86 -7.56 3.54 -4.68
C ASN A 86 -8.41 2.27 -4.62
N MET A 87 -8.39 1.44 -5.67
CA MET A 87 -9.07 0.14 -5.66
C MET A 87 -8.44 -0.84 -4.67
N VAL A 88 -7.11 -0.94 -4.65
CA VAL A 88 -6.38 -1.80 -3.71
C VAL A 88 -6.63 -1.35 -2.28
N GLU A 89 -6.51 -0.05 -1.99
CA GLU A 89 -6.78 0.50 -0.66
C GLU A 89 -8.22 0.25 -0.21
N ARG A 90 -9.22 0.48 -1.06
CA ARG A 90 -10.62 0.22 -0.70
C ARG A 90 -10.87 -1.24 -0.36
N LYS A 91 -10.18 -2.16 -1.04
CA LYS A 91 -10.34 -3.60 -0.81
C LYS A 91 -9.61 -4.09 0.45
N PHE A 92 -8.35 -3.67 0.64
CA PHE A 92 -7.46 -4.24 1.66
C PHE A 92 -7.20 -3.30 2.85
N CYS A 93 -7.66 -2.07 2.78
CA CYS A 93 -7.63 -1.07 3.85
C CYS A 93 -9.03 -0.42 4.02
N PRO A 94 -10.08 -1.21 4.30
CA PRO A 94 -11.45 -0.71 4.37
C PRO A 94 -11.62 0.30 5.53
N PRO A 95 -12.61 1.20 5.46
CA PRO A 95 -12.80 2.25 6.46
C PRO A 95 -12.90 1.76 7.91
N ASN A 96 -13.55 0.62 8.16
CA ASN A 96 -13.65 0.01 9.49
C ASN A 96 -12.28 -0.36 10.07
N GLU A 97 -11.38 -0.94 9.25
CA GLU A 97 -10.01 -1.24 9.68
C GLU A 97 -9.23 0.05 9.97
N LYS A 98 -9.40 1.09 9.14
CA LYS A 98 -8.80 2.42 9.39
C LYS A 98 -9.29 3.02 10.71
N GLU A 99 -10.57 2.87 11.04
CA GLU A 99 -11.17 3.34 12.29
C GLU A 99 -10.66 2.57 13.51
N GLN A 100 -10.56 1.24 13.42
CA GLN A 100 -9.97 0.42 14.49
C GLN A 100 -8.52 0.81 14.77
N ILE A 101 -7.76 1.10 13.72
CA ILE A 101 -6.37 1.56 13.83
C ILE A 101 -6.31 2.97 14.40
N ALA A 102 -7.22 3.87 14.02
CA ALA A 102 -7.34 5.19 14.62
C ALA A 102 -7.56 5.09 16.15
N ASN A 103 -8.46 4.21 16.58
CA ASN A 103 -8.74 3.97 18.00
C ASN A 103 -7.53 3.39 18.74
N LYS A 104 -6.82 2.43 18.14
CA LYS A 104 -5.56 1.91 18.70
C LYS A 104 -4.49 2.99 18.78
N PHE A 105 -4.42 3.87 17.79
CA PHE A 105 -3.46 4.97 17.74
C PHE A 105 -3.73 6.03 18.83
N LEU A 106 -5.00 6.40 19.04
CA LEU A 106 -5.39 7.32 20.11
C LEU A 106 -5.06 6.78 21.51
N ASN A 107 -5.05 5.46 21.68
CA ASN A 107 -4.73 4.78 22.94
C ASN A 107 -3.28 4.30 23.02
N LEU A 108 -2.45 4.56 22.01
CA LEU A 108 -1.06 4.14 21.98
C LEU A 108 -0.27 4.94 23.02
N ARG A 109 0.32 4.25 23.99
CA ARG A 109 1.19 4.83 25.03
C ARG A 109 2.52 4.11 25.04
N MET A 110 3.60 4.85 25.25
CA MET A 110 4.90 4.24 25.51
C MET A 110 4.84 3.59 26.89
N THR A 111 5.03 2.27 26.96
CA THR A 111 5.05 1.52 28.22
C THR A 111 6.39 0.83 28.39
N GLY A 112 7.09 1.13 29.48
CA GLY A 112 8.41 0.55 29.78
C GLY A 112 9.54 1.08 28.89
N VAL A 113 10.54 0.23 28.63
CA VAL A 113 11.80 0.59 27.93
C VAL A 113 11.78 0.29 26.41
N ASP A 114 10.68 -0.23 25.85
CA ASP A 114 10.60 -0.59 24.43
C ASP A 114 10.26 0.60 23.51
N SER A 115 11.18 1.57 23.47
CA SER A 115 11.06 2.77 22.63
C SER A 115 11.01 2.42 21.13
N LYS A 116 11.65 1.32 20.72
CA LYS A 116 11.73 0.87 19.32
C LYS A 116 10.40 0.28 18.85
N GLY A 117 9.77 -0.58 19.65
CA GLY A 117 8.46 -1.15 19.35
C GLY A 117 7.37 -0.09 19.29
N TYR A 118 7.39 0.86 20.23
CA TYR A 118 6.50 2.03 20.22
C TYR A 118 6.66 2.84 18.93
N THR A 119 7.90 3.23 18.60
CA THR A 119 8.18 4.06 17.41
C THR A 119 7.75 3.37 16.12
N THR A 120 7.99 2.07 16.01
CA THR A 120 7.56 1.27 14.84
C THR A 120 6.05 1.29 14.68
N THR A 121 5.32 0.99 15.76
CA THR A 121 3.85 0.98 15.79
C THR A 121 3.27 2.35 15.49
N PHE A 122 3.87 3.42 16.04
CA PHE A 122 3.47 4.80 15.80
C PHE A 122 3.50 5.13 14.30
N PHE A 123 4.61 4.84 13.61
CA PHE A 123 4.72 5.12 12.18
C PHE A 123 3.82 4.21 11.33
N GLU A 124 3.57 2.98 11.76
CA GLU A 124 2.60 2.10 11.10
C GLU A 124 1.18 2.67 11.17
N TYR A 125 0.75 3.18 12.32
CA TYR A 125 -0.56 3.78 12.49
C TYR A 125 -0.68 5.15 11.81
N ALA A 126 0.37 5.97 11.89
CA ALA A 126 0.44 7.26 11.19
C ALA A 126 0.33 7.10 9.66
N ARG A 127 0.81 6.00 9.09
CA ARG A 127 0.63 5.69 7.67
C ARG A 127 -0.84 5.50 7.30
N ILE A 128 -1.63 4.88 8.17
CA ILE A 128 -3.04 4.56 7.90
C ILE A 128 -3.96 5.76 8.21
N VAL A 129 -3.63 6.50 9.27
CA VAL A 129 -4.43 7.63 9.76
C VAL A 129 -3.53 8.86 9.93
N PRO A 130 -3.01 9.43 8.82
CA PRO A 130 -2.05 10.53 8.86
C PRO A 130 -2.60 11.80 9.50
N THR A 131 -3.93 11.98 9.51
CA THR A 131 -4.61 13.08 10.20
C THR A 131 -4.40 13.08 11.71
N LEU A 132 -4.15 11.92 12.32
CA LEU A 132 -3.81 11.83 13.75
C LEU A 132 -2.32 12.13 14.03
N ALA A 133 -1.52 12.32 12.99
CA ALA A 133 -0.07 12.50 13.05
C ALA A 133 0.42 13.92 12.65
N SER A 134 -0.44 14.89 12.31
CA SER A 134 -0.02 16.24 11.84
C SER A 134 -1.03 17.37 12.19
N PRO A 135 -0.60 18.62 12.52
CA PRO A 135 0.37 18.99 13.55
C PRO A 135 -0.23 19.93 14.64
N GLY A 136 0.31 19.79 15.85
CA GLY A 136 0.14 20.67 17.01
C GLY A 136 0.92 20.13 18.22
N PRO A 137 0.87 20.76 19.41
CA PRO A 137 1.58 20.36 20.63
C PRO A 137 1.32 18.91 21.11
N VAL A 138 0.39 18.22 20.46
CA VAL A 138 0.06 16.79 20.65
C VAL A 138 1.19 15.85 20.20
N LEU A 139 2.00 16.22 19.20
CA LEU A 139 3.17 15.39 18.81
C LEU A 139 4.22 15.34 19.92
N ILE A 140 4.43 16.47 20.60
CA ILE A 140 5.36 16.55 21.74
C ILE A 140 4.73 15.91 22.97
N SER A 141 3.42 16.06 23.22
CA SER A 141 2.78 15.43 24.39
C SER A 141 2.48 13.93 24.24
N ARG A 142 2.48 13.36 23.03
CA ARG A 142 2.26 11.92 22.80
C ARG A 142 3.56 11.11 22.64
N TYR A 143 4.66 11.76 22.26
CA TYR A 143 5.98 11.12 22.14
C TYR A 143 6.80 11.18 23.45
N ILE A 144 6.39 11.99 24.42
CA ILE A 144 6.97 12.09 25.78
C ILE A 144 6.22 11.18 26.75
#